data_AF-A0A229HGU1-F1
#
_entry.id   AF-A0A229HGU1-F1
#
_cell.length_a   1.000
_cell.length_b   1.000
_cell.length_c   1.000
_cell.angle_alpha   90.00
_cell.angle_beta   90.00
_cell.angle_gamma   90.00
#
_symmetry.space_group_name_H-M   'P 1'
#
loop_
_entity.id
_entity.type
_entity.pdbx_description
1 polymer ?
#
loop_
_entity_poly.entity_id
_entity_poly.type
_entity_poly.pdbx_seq_one_letter_code
_entity_poly.pdbx_strand_id
1 'polypeptide(L)'
;MDMAEGDHADTAAAALHLAGAVLVQADQRYETRKPRHQHAPEVGRLLAASNRWRQATADRNDYCHLLEAVLNLEGDIHWAEDLMWGIAGEEYELECPDADGCAAVWVIIGERGFFSASEDDALCDDADTRPLHPAAPRILDGLGRRLYELALSDGHEDVAHALTYAFGEATCPQCERRFSVVGQVVARSS
;
A
#
# COMPACT_ATOMS: atom_id res chain seq x y z
N MET A 1 -12.33 -8.21 -26.34
CA MET A 1 -11.16 -7.31 -26.26
C MET A 1 -10.66 -7.43 -24.85
N ASP A 2 -9.43 -7.90 -24.66
CA ASP A 2 -8.86 -8.03 -23.32
C ASP A 2 -8.56 -6.63 -22.79
N MET A 3 -9.26 -6.20 -21.73
CA MET A 3 -9.10 -4.85 -21.19
C MET A 3 -7.75 -4.68 -20.48
N ALA A 4 -7.10 -5.77 -20.05
CA ALA A 4 -5.75 -5.76 -19.50
C ALA A 4 -4.68 -5.48 -20.57
N GLU A 5 -5.01 -5.72 -21.84
CA GLU A 5 -4.17 -5.44 -23.02
C GLU A 5 -4.65 -4.22 -23.81
N GLY A 6 -5.58 -3.42 -23.26
CA GLY A 6 -6.17 -2.27 -23.94
C GLY A 6 -5.17 -1.16 -24.26
N ASP A 7 -5.52 -0.26 -25.17
CA ASP A 7 -4.61 0.80 -25.67
C ASP A 7 -4.39 1.97 -24.68
N HIS A 8 -5.11 1.99 -23.54
CA HIS A 8 -5.07 3.07 -22.55
C HIS A 8 -4.70 2.56 -21.15
N ALA A 9 -3.71 3.22 -20.54
CA ALA A 9 -3.10 2.83 -19.27
C ALA A 9 -4.10 2.84 -18.09
N ASP A 10 -5.01 3.80 -18.07
CA ASP A 10 -6.05 3.99 -17.05
C ASP A 10 -7.04 2.81 -17.00
N THR A 11 -7.53 2.41 -18.17
CA THR A 11 -8.48 1.29 -18.33
C THR A 11 -7.79 -0.03 -17.99
N ALA A 12 -6.52 -0.18 -18.38
CA ALA A 12 -5.72 -1.36 -18.04
C ALA A 12 -5.42 -1.44 -16.54
N ALA A 13 -5.09 -0.32 -15.89
CA ALA A 13 -4.81 -0.25 -14.46
C ALA A 13 -6.02 -0.72 -13.63
N ALA A 14 -7.20 -0.15 -13.89
CA ALA A 14 -8.43 -0.54 -13.19
C ALA A 14 -8.79 -2.02 -13.42
N ALA A 15 -8.64 -2.52 -14.66
CA ALA A 15 -8.92 -3.92 -14.98
C ALA A 15 -7.96 -4.89 -14.27
N LEU A 16 -6.67 -4.55 -14.22
CA LEU A 16 -5.63 -5.37 -13.59
C LEU A 16 -5.75 -5.35 -12.06
N HIS A 17 -6.08 -4.20 -11.48
CA HIS A 17 -6.38 -4.06 -10.06
C HIS A 17 -7.53 -4.98 -9.66
N LEU A 18 -8.65 -4.91 -10.38
CA LEU A 18 -9.81 -5.77 -10.15
C LEU A 18 -9.45 -7.26 -10.31
N ALA A 19 -8.67 -7.62 -11.33
CA ALA A 19 -8.27 -9.01 -11.55
C ALA A 19 -7.42 -9.55 -10.38
N GLY A 20 -6.50 -8.74 -9.85
CA GLY A 20 -5.73 -9.06 -8.66
C GLY A 20 -6.63 -9.28 -7.43
N ALA A 21 -7.54 -8.34 -7.17
CA ALA A 21 -8.48 -8.42 -6.04
C ALA A 21 -9.38 -9.68 -6.11
N VAL A 22 -9.89 -10.01 -7.30
CA VAL A 22 -10.68 -11.24 -7.50
C VAL A 22 -9.86 -12.50 -7.21
N LEU A 23 -8.59 -12.54 -7.59
CA LEU A 23 -7.71 -13.67 -7.32
C LEU A 23 -7.44 -13.83 -5.81
N VAL A 24 -7.22 -12.74 -5.09
CA VAL A 24 -7.05 -12.75 -3.62
C VAL A 24 -8.30 -13.28 -2.93
N GLN A 25 -9.49 -12.78 -3.32
CA GLN A 25 -10.75 -13.28 -2.77
C GLN A 25 -10.98 -14.77 -3.09
N ALA A 26 -10.58 -15.22 -4.28
CA ALA A 26 -10.65 -16.64 -4.62
C ALA A 26 -9.68 -17.47 -3.75
N ASP A 27 -8.44 -17.03 -3.56
CA ASP A 27 -7.46 -17.72 -2.72
C ASP A 27 -7.91 -17.82 -1.26
N GLN A 28 -8.53 -16.77 -0.70
CA GLN A 28 -9.09 -16.78 0.65
C GLN A 28 -10.26 -17.76 0.80
N ARG A 29 -11.11 -17.88 -0.22
CA ARG A 29 -12.27 -18.81 -0.21
C ARG A 29 -11.86 -20.27 -0.39
N TYR A 30 -10.72 -20.53 -1.02
CA TYR A 30 -10.25 -21.88 -1.29
C TYR A 30 -8.87 -22.11 -0.64
N GLU A 31 -8.85 -22.77 0.54
CA GLU A 31 -7.64 -23.05 1.35
C GLU A 31 -6.43 -23.63 0.57
N THR A 32 -6.66 -24.20 -0.61
CA THR A 32 -5.65 -24.85 -1.45
C THR A 32 -5.03 -23.96 -2.52
N ARG A 33 -5.37 -22.66 -2.62
CA ARG A 33 -4.97 -21.77 -3.74
C ARG A 33 -5.19 -22.41 -5.12
N LYS A 34 -6.14 -23.34 -5.22
CA LYS A 34 -6.44 -24.13 -6.42
C LYS A 34 -6.69 -23.25 -7.64
N PRO A 35 -7.45 -22.13 -7.54
CA PRO A 35 -7.67 -21.26 -8.69
C PRO A 35 -6.36 -20.69 -9.25
N ARG A 36 -5.45 -20.19 -8.41
CA ARG A 36 -4.15 -19.66 -8.83
C ARG A 36 -3.31 -20.72 -9.55
N HIS A 37 -3.27 -21.95 -9.05
CA HIS A 37 -2.52 -23.02 -9.70
C HIS A 37 -3.18 -23.47 -11.03
N GLN A 38 -4.51 -23.53 -11.08
CA GLN A 38 -5.25 -23.89 -12.29
C GLN A 38 -5.13 -22.85 -13.39
N HIS A 39 -5.04 -21.57 -13.02
CA HIS A 39 -4.95 -20.43 -13.94
C HIS A 39 -3.54 -19.81 -13.97
N ALA A 40 -2.49 -20.57 -13.64
CA ALA A 40 -1.12 -20.07 -13.58
C ALA A 40 -0.68 -19.35 -14.89
N PRO A 41 -1.02 -19.84 -16.11
CA PRO A 41 -0.72 -19.11 -17.33
C PRO A 41 -1.40 -17.74 -17.42
N GLU A 42 -2.68 -17.65 -17.06
CA GLU A 42 -3.45 -16.41 -17.02
C GLU A 42 -2.86 -15.43 -16.01
N VAL A 43 -2.58 -15.89 -14.79
CA VAL A 43 -1.95 -15.09 -13.73
C VAL A 43 -0.60 -14.54 -14.21
N GLY A 44 0.21 -15.36 -14.89
CA GLY A 44 1.46 -14.92 -15.50
C GLY A 44 1.28 -13.83 -16.57
N ARG A 45 0.24 -13.93 -17.42
CA ARG A 45 -0.07 -12.88 -18.40
C ARG A 45 -0.48 -11.57 -17.74
N LEU A 46 -1.34 -11.64 -16.73
CA LEU A 46 -1.79 -10.47 -15.97
C LEU A 46 -0.62 -9.82 -15.24
N LEU A 47 0.24 -10.61 -14.58
CA LEU A 47 1.42 -10.09 -13.90
C LEU A 47 2.38 -9.39 -14.86
N ALA A 48 2.59 -9.97 -16.05
CA ALA A 48 3.40 -9.33 -17.08
C ALA A 48 2.75 -8.03 -17.59
N ALA A 49 1.42 -7.98 -17.73
CA ALA A 49 0.70 -6.78 -18.11
C ALA A 49 0.79 -5.68 -17.04
N SER A 50 0.58 -6.01 -15.76
CA SER A 50 0.74 -5.08 -14.64
C SER A 50 2.12 -4.48 -14.60
N ASN A 51 3.18 -5.28 -14.78
CA ASN A 51 4.54 -4.76 -14.80
C ASN A 51 4.82 -3.81 -15.98
N ARG A 52 4.26 -4.08 -17.17
CA ARG A 52 4.41 -3.19 -18.33
C ARG A 52 3.71 -1.86 -18.12
N TRP A 53 2.46 -1.89 -17.67
CA TRP A 53 1.68 -0.67 -17.44
C TRP A 53 2.23 0.16 -16.28
N ARG A 54 2.73 -0.49 -15.23
CA ARG A 54 3.38 0.16 -14.08
C ARG A 54 4.54 1.05 -14.54
N GLN A 55 5.36 0.56 -15.46
CA GLN A 55 6.49 1.31 -16.04
C GLN A 55 6.08 2.42 -16.99
N ALA A 56 4.86 2.38 -17.53
CA ALA A 56 4.39 3.30 -18.56
C ALA A 56 3.50 4.42 -18.01
N THR A 57 2.86 4.21 -16.85
CA THR A 57 1.98 5.22 -16.26
C THR A 57 2.76 6.31 -15.54
N ALA A 58 2.33 7.55 -15.76
CA ALA A 58 2.79 8.71 -14.98
C ALA A 58 1.78 9.10 -13.89
N ASP A 59 0.58 8.50 -13.89
CA ASP A 59 -0.43 8.77 -12.87
C ASP A 59 -0.11 7.97 -11.60
N ARG A 60 -0.07 8.68 -10.48
CA ARG A 60 0.29 8.15 -9.16
C ARG A 60 -0.70 7.09 -8.66
N ASN A 61 -2.00 7.31 -8.88
CA ASN A 61 -3.04 6.41 -8.38
C ASN A 61 -3.09 5.12 -9.22
N ASP A 62 -3.00 5.26 -10.54
CA ASP A 62 -2.85 4.11 -11.44
C ASP A 62 -1.58 3.31 -11.11
N TYR A 63 -0.46 3.99 -10.80
CA TYR A 63 0.76 3.34 -10.36
C TYR A 63 0.56 2.52 -9.08
N CYS A 64 -0.13 3.09 -8.09
CA CYS A 64 -0.45 2.39 -6.85
C CYS A 64 -1.35 1.18 -7.08
N HIS A 65 -2.40 1.31 -7.90
CA HIS A 65 -3.27 0.20 -8.28
C HIS A 65 -2.52 -0.93 -9.00
N LEU A 66 -1.56 -0.58 -9.87
CA LEU A 66 -0.75 -1.53 -10.61
C LEU A 66 0.27 -2.24 -9.70
N LEU A 67 0.86 -1.53 -8.73
CA LEU A 67 1.69 -2.15 -7.68
C LEU A 67 0.87 -3.14 -6.84
N GLU A 68 -0.33 -2.75 -6.39
CA GLU A 68 -1.21 -3.64 -5.64
C GLU A 68 -1.56 -4.89 -6.47
N ALA A 69 -1.89 -4.70 -7.76
CA ALA A 69 -2.14 -5.81 -8.68
C ALA A 69 -0.94 -6.76 -8.79
N VAL A 70 0.28 -6.25 -8.89
CA VAL A 70 1.51 -7.07 -8.90
C VAL A 70 1.61 -7.91 -7.63
N LEU A 71 1.43 -7.30 -6.46
CA LEU A 71 1.52 -8.01 -5.17
C LEU A 71 0.42 -9.08 -5.01
N ASN A 72 -0.82 -8.75 -5.40
CA ASN A 72 -1.95 -9.67 -5.39
C ASN A 72 -1.75 -10.86 -6.35
N LEU A 73 -1.19 -10.61 -7.53
CA LEU A 73 -0.88 -11.63 -8.53
C LEU A 73 0.35 -12.49 -8.17
N GLU A 74 1.21 -12.03 -7.26
CA GLU A 74 2.27 -12.86 -6.66
C GLU A 74 1.74 -13.74 -5.53
N GLY A 75 0.78 -13.23 -4.74
CA GLY A 75 -0.06 -14.04 -3.85
C GLY A 75 0.45 -14.27 -2.43
N ASP A 76 1.52 -13.61 -2.02
CA ASP A 76 2.14 -13.84 -0.70
C ASP A 76 1.94 -12.69 0.29
N ILE A 77 1.23 -11.63 -0.11
CA ILE A 77 1.09 -10.40 0.69
C ILE A 77 -0.41 -10.04 0.76
N HIS A 78 -1.09 -10.56 1.78
CA HIS A 78 -2.53 -10.33 1.98
C HIS A 78 -2.87 -8.91 2.44
N TRP A 79 -1.90 -8.19 2.99
CA TRP A 79 -2.02 -6.80 3.46
C TRP A 79 -1.58 -5.78 2.38
N ALA A 80 -1.36 -6.22 1.14
CA ALA A 80 -0.95 -5.36 0.03
C ALA A 80 -2.00 -4.29 -0.29
N GLU A 81 -3.28 -4.65 -0.24
CA GLU A 81 -4.41 -3.74 -0.42
C GLU A 81 -4.37 -2.62 0.61
N ASP A 82 -4.30 -2.94 1.91
CA ASP A 82 -4.26 -1.92 2.97
C ASP A 82 -3.03 -1.00 2.86
N LEU A 83 -1.86 -1.54 2.52
CA LEU A 83 -0.66 -0.73 2.27
C LEU A 83 -0.87 0.22 1.10
N MET A 84 -1.27 -0.30 -0.07
CA MET A 84 -1.35 0.52 -1.27
C MET A 84 -2.52 1.50 -1.21
N TRP A 85 -3.61 1.15 -0.55
CA TRP A 85 -4.73 2.04 -0.27
C TRP A 85 -4.28 3.27 0.53
N GLY A 86 -3.53 3.07 1.63
CA GLY A 86 -3.08 4.20 2.44
C GLY A 86 -2.00 5.05 1.79
N ILE A 87 -1.16 4.46 0.92
CA ILE A 87 -0.29 5.26 0.05
C ILE A 87 -1.13 6.07 -0.94
N ALA A 88 -2.04 5.45 -1.69
CA ALA A 88 -2.85 6.12 -2.70
C ALA A 88 -3.72 7.23 -2.09
N GLY A 89 -4.38 6.96 -0.97
CA GLY A 89 -5.22 7.89 -0.23
C GLY A 89 -4.47 8.88 0.66
N GLU A 90 -3.15 8.72 0.80
CA GLU A 90 -2.28 9.56 1.65
C GLU A 90 -2.59 9.51 3.15
N GLU A 91 -3.33 8.50 3.60
CA GLU A 91 -3.74 8.37 4.99
C GLU A 91 -3.92 6.92 5.43
N TYR A 92 -3.62 6.66 6.70
CA TYR A 92 -3.99 5.42 7.39
C TYR A 92 -4.74 5.73 8.67
N GLU A 93 -5.75 4.92 8.96
CA GLU A 93 -6.40 4.86 10.25
C GLU A 93 -5.91 3.59 10.97
N LEU A 94 -5.12 3.77 12.03
CA LEU A 94 -4.40 2.71 12.73
C LEU A 94 -4.70 2.75 14.22
N GLU A 95 -4.61 1.59 14.88
CA GLU A 95 -4.71 1.52 16.33
C GLU A 95 -3.36 1.74 17.00
N CYS A 96 -3.35 2.40 18.16
CA CYS A 96 -2.15 2.43 18.99
C CYS A 96 -1.87 1.01 19.55
N PRO A 97 -0.65 0.46 19.41
CA PRO A 97 -0.34 -0.88 19.91
C PRO A 97 -0.16 -0.97 21.43
N ASP A 98 -0.52 0.07 22.18
CA ASP A 98 -0.50 -0.01 23.63
C ASP A 98 -1.53 -1.04 24.12
N ALA A 99 -1.22 -1.74 25.21
CA ALA A 99 -1.99 -2.90 25.65
C ALA A 99 -3.46 -2.57 26.00
N ASP A 100 -3.70 -1.32 26.40
CA ASP A 100 -5.03 -0.82 26.72
C ASP A 100 -5.70 -0.10 25.54
N GLY A 101 -5.06 -0.03 24.36
CA GLY A 101 -5.60 0.57 23.14
C GLY A 101 -5.98 2.04 23.32
N CYS A 102 -4.99 2.91 23.50
CA CYS A 102 -5.28 4.26 24.00
C CYS A 102 -6.15 5.10 23.04
N ALA A 103 -5.91 5.03 21.73
CA ALA A 103 -6.73 5.69 20.71
C ALA A 103 -6.43 5.19 19.29
N ALA A 104 -7.38 5.46 18.39
CA ALA A 104 -7.16 5.51 16.95
C ALA A 104 -6.19 6.66 16.60
N VAL A 105 -5.28 6.35 15.68
CA VAL A 105 -4.23 7.25 15.20
C VAL A 105 -4.33 7.36 13.68
N TRP A 106 -4.57 8.58 13.22
CA TRP A 106 -4.50 8.92 11.80
C TRP A 106 -3.05 9.18 11.44
N VAL A 107 -2.55 8.53 10.40
CA VAL A 107 -1.19 8.72 9.85
C VAL A 107 -1.32 9.31 8.47
N ILE A 108 -0.88 10.55 8.29
CA ILE A 108 -0.97 11.30 7.04
C ILE A 108 0.40 11.28 6.34
N ILE A 109 0.41 10.84 5.07
CA ILE A 109 1.63 10.67 4.25
C ILE A 109 1.33 11.20 2.84
N GLY A 110 1.51 12.51 2.63
CA GLY A 110 1.27 13.11 1.32
C GLY A 110 1.19 14.63 1.31
N GLU A 111 0.28 15.18 0.49
CA GLU A 111 0.13 16.62 0.23
C GLU A 111 -0.15 17.42 1.51
N ARG A 112 -0.91 16.83 2.44
CA ARG A 112 -1.24 17.43 3.74
C ARG A 112 -0.04 17.48 4.70
N GLY A 113 1.01 16.69 4.44
CA GLY A 113 2.21 16.59 5.26
C GLY A 113 2.52 15.15 5.69
N PHE A 114 3.41 15.05 6.69
CA PHE A 114 3.91 13.77 7.22
C PHE A 114 3.82 13.77 8.74
N PHE A 115 2.63 13.47 9.27
CA PHE A 115 2.36 13.49 10.70
C PHE A 115 1.33 12.44 11.11
N SER A 116 1.27 12.15 12.41
CA SER A 116 0.19 11.42 13.04
C SER A 116 -0.68 12.36 13.90
N ALA A 117 -1.97 12.07 13.97
CA ALA A 117 -2.97 12.84 14.71
C ALA A 117 -3.99 11.92 15.39
N SER A 118 -4.69 12.45 16.40
CA SER A 118 -5.84 11.77 17.01
C SER A 118 -7.10 11.98 16.15
N GLU A 119 -8.10 11.10 16.29
CA GLU A 119 -9.37 11.17 15.54
C GLU A 119 -10.10 12.51 15.71
N ASP A 120 -10.07 13.08 16.92
CA ASP A 120 -10.76 14.34 17.24
C ASP A 120 -10.11 15.58 16.61
N ASP A 121 -8.88 15.46 16.13
CA ASP A 121 -8.02 16.59 15.78
C ASP A 121 -7.72 16.71 14.28
N ALA A 122 -7.96 15.68 13.46
CA ALA A 122 -7.46 15.62 12.08
C ALA A 122 -7.97 16.74 11.12
N LEU A 123 -8.98 17.52 11.54
CA LEU A 123 -9.57 18.65 10.80
C LEU A 123 -9.42 20.01 11.53
N CYS A 124 -8.75 20.07 12.68
CA CYS A 124 -8.63 21.30 13.48
C CYS A 124 -7.24 21.95 13.34
N ASP A 125 -7.20 23.29 13.31
CA ASP A 125 -5.94 24.05 13.15
C ASP A 125 -5.00 23.93 14.37
N ASP A 126 -5.50 23.46 15.51
CA ASP A 126 -4.77 23.23 16.77
C ASP A 126 -4.57 21.75 17.11
N ALA A 127 -4.69 20.88 16.10
CA ALA A 127 -4.48 19.44 16.22
C ALA A 127 -3.16 19.07 16.91
N ASP A 128 -3.21 18.19 17.93
CA ASP A 128 -2.00 17.59 18.49
C ASP A 128 -1.41 16.60 17.47
N THR A 129 -0.53 17.13 16.62
CA THR A 129 0.16 16.37 15.58
C THR A 129 1.57 15.99 16.01
N ARG A 130 1.99 14.78 15.65
CA ARG A 130 3.35 14.29 15.88
C ARG A 130 4.04 13.98 14.56
N PRO A 131 5.29 14.41 14.34
CA PRO A 131 5.96 14.16 13.08
C PRO A 131 6.18 12.65 12.88
N LEU A 132 6.05 12.18 11.64
CA LEU A 132 6.43 10.81 11.29
C LEU A 132 7.95 10.67 11.22
N HIS A 133 8.41 9.43 11.33
CA HIS A 133 9.81 9.07 11.28
C HIS A 133 10.06 8.13 10.10
N PRO A 134 10.58 8.65 8.96
CA PRO A 134 10.81 7.82 7.79
C PRO A 134 11.95 6.84 8.06
N ALA A 135 11.80 5.60 7.58
CA ALA A 135 12.90 4.68 7.48
C ALA A 135 13.93 5.19 6.47
N ALA A 136 15.21 5.09 6.78
CA ALA A 136 16.24 5.47 5.81
C ALA A 136 16.17 4.48 4.61
N PRO A 137 16.19 4.94 3.35
CA PRO A 137 16.10 4.04 2.19
C PRO A 137 17.09 2.88 2.20
N ARG A 138 18.31 3.12 2.72
CA ARG A 138 19.38 2.12 2.83
C ARG A 138 19.11 1.00 3.85
N ILE A 139 18.19 1.21 4.79
CA ILE A 139 17.84 0.22 5.82
C ILE A 139 16.54 -0.50 5.49
N LEU A 140 15.80 -0.08 4.44
CA LEU A 140 14.67 -0.84 3.95
C LEU A 140 15.14 -2.22 3.53
N ASP A 141 14.35 -3.23 3.85
CA ASP A 141 14.55 -4.62 3.47
C ASP A 141 13.28 -5.23 2.87
N GLY A 142 13.38 -6.49 2.44
CA GLY A 142 12.25 -7.27 1.94
C GLY A 142 11.37 -6.52 0.93
N LEU A 143 10.07 -6.46 1.24
CA LEU A 143 9.06 -5.82 0.40
C LEU A 143 9.25 -4.29 0.34
N GLY A 144 9.56 -3.63 1.46
CA GLY A 144 9.69 -2.18 1.51
C GLY A 144 10.80 -1.67 0.60
N ARG A 145 11.97 -2.35 0.61
CA ARG A 145 13.06 -2.04 -0.31
C ARG A 145 12.65 -2.22 -1.77
N ARG A 146 12.00 -3.33 -2.07
CA ARG A 146 11.55 -3.66 -3.42
C ARG A 146 10.61 -2.59 -3.96
N LEU A 147 9.58 -2.23 -3.20
CA LEU A 147 8.60 -1.21 -3.63
C LEU A 147 9.25 0.16 -3.80
N TYR A 148 10.15 0.54 -2.89
CA TYR A 148 10.92 1.79 -2.99
C TYR A 148 11.75 1.84 -4.28
N GLU A 149 12.51 0.78 -4.58
CA GLU A 149 13.35 0.70 -5.79
C GLU A 149 12.50 0.69 -7.07
N LEU A 150 11.34 0.02 -7.05
CA LEU A 150 10.39 0.01 -8.16
C LEU A 150 9.79 1.39 -8.43
N ALA A 151 9.38 2.11 -7.38
CA ALA A 151 8.83 3.46 -7.48
C ALA A 151 9.86 4.45 -8.05
N LEU A 152 11.10 4.42 -7.54
CA LEU A 152 12.17 5.24 -8.08
C LEU A 152 12.51 4.90 -9.54
N SER A 153 12.58 3.61 -9.88
CA SER A 153 12.97 3.18 -11.23
C SER A 153 11.93 3.57 -12.28
N ASP A 154 10.67 3.67 -11.87
CA ASP A 154 9.55 4.02 -12.74
C ASP A 154 9.23 5.53 -12.72
N GLY A 155 9.98 6.35 -11.97
CA GLY A 155 9.81 7.81 -11.94
C GLY A 155 8.70 8.33 -11.02
N HIS A 156 8.33 7.56 -9.99
CA HIS A 156 7.36 7.93 -8.96
C HIS A 156 8.09 8.22 -7.63
N GLU A 157 8.89 9.29 -7.59
CA GLU A 157 9.69 9.65 -6.40
C GLU A 157 8.83 10.02 -5.18
N ASP A 158 7.63 10.54 -5.40
CA ASP A 158 6.64 10.83 -4.37
C ASP A 158 6.14 9.55 -3.69
N VAL A 159 5.80 8.52 -4.47
CA VAL A 159 5.43 7.19 -3.97
C VAL A 159 6.62 6.55 -3.25
N ALA A 160 7.82 6.64 -3.81
CA ALA A 160 9.03 6.16 -3.15
C ALA A 160 9.25 6.85 -1.80
N HIS A 161 9.01 8.17 -1.73
CA HIS A 161 9.12 8.92 -0.48
C HIS A 161 8.05 8.50 0.53
N ALA A 162 6.80 8.37 0.10
CA ALA A 162 5.68 7.92 0.94
C ALA A 162 5.95 6.52 1.54
N LEU A 163 6.53 5.61 0.76
CA LEU A 163 6.93 4.28 1.22
C LEU A 163 7.96 4.34 2.36
N THR A 164 8.86 5.34 2.40
CA THR A 164 9.81 5.47 3.53
C THR A 164 9.09 5.75 4.85
N TYR A 165 7.93 6.42 4.82
CA TYR A 165 7.12 6.65 6.03
C TYR A 165 6.23 5.47 6.37
N ALA A 166 5.64 4.82 5.37
CA ALA A 166 4.83 3.61 5.60
C ALA A 166 5.65 2.47 6.20
N PHE A 167 6.91 2.31 5.78
CA PHE A 167 7.87 1.38 6.38
C PHE A 167 8.67 1.98 7.55
N GLY A 168 8.32 3.20 7.98
CA GLY A 168 8.90 3.89 9.11
C GLY A 168 8.08 3.74 10.40
N GLU A 169 8.14 4.78 11.24
CA GLU A 169 7.43 4.84 12.51
C GLU A 169 6.52 6.06 12.61
N ALA A 170 5.39 5.89 13.29
CA ALA A 170 4.52 6.97 13.75
C ALA A 170 4.62 7.09 15.28
N THR A 171 4.18 8.24 15.81
CA THR A 171 4.08 8.48 17.26
C THR A 171 2.63 8.69 17.63
N CYS A 172 2.09 7.92 18.57
CA CYS A 172 0.75 8.14 19.08
C CYS A 172 0.68 9.50 19.79
N PRO A 173 -0.22 10.42 19.41
CA PRO A 173 -0.33 11.73 20.07
C PRO A 173 -0.69 11.66 21.56
N GLN A 174 -1.43 10.61 21.98
CA GLN A 174 -1.92 10.51 23.35
C GLN A 174 -0.90 9.93 24.34
N CYS A 175 -0.27 8.79 24.00
CA CYS A 175 0.67 8.10 24.89
C CYS A 175 2.14 8.30 24.49
N GLU A 176 2.40 9.03 23.41
CA GLU A 176 3.74 9.32 22.86
C GLU A 176 4.56 8.07 22.47
N ARG A 177 3.92 6.90 22.44
CA ARG A 177 4.55 5.65 22.01
C ARG A 177 4.81 5.69 20.51
N ARG A 178 6.04 5.34 20.13
CA ARG A 178 6.39 5.05 18.74
C ARG A 178 5.97 3.65 18.34
N PHE A 179 5.51 3.51 17.11
CA PHE A 179 5.13 2.23 16.54
C PHE A 179 5.41 2.16 15.04
N SER A 180 5.61 0.94 14.54
CA SER A 180 5.77 0.69 13.11
C SER A 180 4.42 0.86 12.39
N VAL A 181 4.39 1.73 11.37
CA VAL A 181 3.19 1.96 10.55
C VAL A 181 2.80 0.66 9.84
N VAL A 182 3.73 0.06 9.08
CA VAL A 182 3.48 -1.22 8.42
C VAL A 182 3.13 -2.34 9.40
N GLY A 183 3.71 -2.33 10.61
CA GLY A 183 3.36 -3.29 11.66
C GLY A 183 1.88 -3.21 12.06
N GLN A 184 1.30 -2.01 12.14
CA GLN A 184 -0.13 -1.83 12.42
C GLN A 184 -1.01 -2.13 11.20
N VAL A 185 -0.55 -1.79 9.99
CA VAL A 185 -1.24 -2.18 8.74
C VAL A 185 -1.41 -3.70 8.70
N VAL A 186 -0.32 -4.44 8.91
CA VAL A 186 -0.36 -5.92 8.94
C VAL A 186 -1.29 -6.45 10.03
N ALA A 187 -1.27 -5.84 11.24
CA ALA A 187 -2.12 -6.27 12.34
C ALA A 187 -3.62 -6.08 12.04
N ARG A 188 -3.99 -5.04 11.28
CA ARG A 188 -5.36 -4.76 10.87
C ARG A 188 -5.86 -5.70 9.77
N SER A 189 -4.96 -6.15 8.89
CA SER A 189 -5.27 -7.07 7.78
C SER A 189 -5.30 -8.56 8.18
N SER A 190 -5.03 -8.88 9.45
CA SER A 190 -4.89 -10.24 9.99
C SER A 190 -6.22 -10.85 10.46
#